data_AF-A0A923WF94-F1
#
_entry.id   AF-A0A923WF94-F1
#
_cell.length_a   1.000
_cell.length_b   1.000
_cell.length_c   1.000
_cell.angle_alpha   90.00
_cell.angle_beta   90.00
_cell.angle_gamma   90.00
#
_symmetry.space_group_name_H-M   'P 1'
#
loop_
_entity.id
_entity.type
_entity.pdbx_description
1 polymer ?
#
loop_
_entity_poly.entity_id
_entity_poly.type
_entity_poly.pdbx_seq_one_letter_code
_entity_poly.pdbx_strand_id
1 'polypeptide(L)'
;KAAGGFSPRRPPPRPAFHTPGSDAEQRDTFVHDFGGITTSFSKYLEMPELLQRAPDTYELLNLLFTPASLNASLDVGFRGSPNVGAVVLNPLVQSKEMRYLAQSLQPGDRAFFISSIFGGTGAAGFPLLVKNLRDTSTASALQKPEIRRQMKTGALVVLPYFTLQDAASPDQIDSNNFITKTKTALHYYADNLTDVEALYYLGDKPGQPLPNHAGRDAQRNAAHLTELLGALALPHFMRQPDSQLSTESPCFHEYGLKSDAVDVDFSQWPTETREAVAQPLIRLHWFARYLQHEAKDDLQAPWAAKIKLDEQLKNNRLLRDELLTFFASYVEWLRELGANERRFTALRPDEDDFNAMVTDKIIETGFFDKGLTTKVVGSELSKAVPAVAPANPTEEESLRWVVSAFDKATTELLKTKLKYA
;
A
#
# COMPACT_ATOMS: atom_id res chain seq x y z
N LYS A 1 2.61 6.38 -33.93
CA LYS A 1 1.31 5.73 -33.65
C LYS A 1 1.55 4.25 -33.35
N ALA A 2 1.76 3.93 -32.06
CA ALA A 2 1.62 2.61 -31.45
C ALA A 2 1.91 2.80 -29.96
N ALA A 3 0.98 3.44 -29.25
CA ALA A 3 1.00 3.46 -27.79
C ALA A 3 0.38 2.13 -27.34
N GLY A 4 1.21 1.13 -27.11
CA GLY A 4 0.79 -0.12 -26.47
C GLY A 4 0.51 0.18 -25.02
N GLY A 5 -0.78 0.18 -24.64
CA GLY A 5 -1.22 0.36 -23.26
C GLY A 5 -0.59 -0.71 -22.37
N PHE A 6 0.31 -0.28 -21.47
CA PHE A 6 0.81 -1.11 -20.40
C PHE A 6 -0.32 -1.29 -19.38
N SER A 7 -0.79 -2.53 -19.25
CA SER A 7 -1.67 -2.91 -18.14
C SER A 7 -0.82 -2.89 -16.86
N PRO A 8 -1.30 -2.30 -15.74
CA PRO A 8 -0.70 -2.57 -14.44
C PRO A 8 -0.90 -4.06 -14.17
N ARG A 9 0.15 -4.85 -14.38
CA ARG A 9 0.13 -6.27 -14.04
C ARG A 9 0.15 -6.34 -12.52
N ARG A 10 -0.74 -7.16 -11.95
CA ARG A 10 -0.58 -7.64 -10.56
C ARG A 10 0.89 -8.06 -10.36
N PRO A 11 1.50 -7.77 -9.19
CA PRO A 11 2.85 -8.25 -8.93
C PRO A 11 2.93 -9.75 -9.20
N PRO A 12 4.01 -10.25 -9.82
CA PRO A 12 4.16 -11.67 -10.11
C PRO A 12 4.09 -12.47 -8.80
N PRO A 13 3.48 -13.67 -8.82
CA PRO A 13 3.37 -14.48 -7.62
C PRO A 13 4.75 -14.91 -7.12
N ARG A 14 5.03 -14.63 -5.84
CA ARG A 14 6.22 -15.11 -5.12
C ARG A 14 6.14 -16.63 -4.87
N PRO A 15 7.28 -17.33 -4.69
CA PRO A 15 7.30 -18.76 -4.39
C PRO A 15 6.55 -19.08 -3.09
N ALA A 16 5.82 -20.20 -3.08
CA ALA A 16 5.10 -20.69 -1.91
C ALA A 16 6.06 -21.40 -0.94
N PHE A 17 5.85 -21.23 0.36
CA PHE A 17 6.52 -22.02 1.40
C PHE A 17 5.53 -23.03 2.02
N HIS A 18 6.02 -24.25 2.27
CA HIS A 18 5.23 -25.31 2.89
C HIS A 18 5.07 -25.07 4.40
N THR A 19 3.82 -25.02 4.87
CA THR A 19 3.47 -25.22 6.27
C THR A 19 3.41 -26.73 6.58
N PRO A 20 4.11 -27.24 7.61
CA PRO A 20 3.92 -28.62 8.04
C PRO A 20 2.49 -28.82 8.57
N GLY A 21 1.68 -29.65 7.89
CA GLY A 21 0.36 -30.08 8.38
C GLY A 21 -0.87 -29.57 7.62
N SER A 22 -0.72 -28.92 6.45
CA SER A 22 -1.85 -28.60 5.57
C SER A 22 -1.54 -28.95 4.11
N ASP A 23 -2.35 -29.81 3.50
CA ASP A 23 -2.24 -30.23 2.08
C ASP A 23 -2.61 -29.12 1.06
N ALA A 24 -2.74 -27.86 1.48
CA ALA A 24 -3.06 -26.73 0.62
C ALA A 24 -1.94 -25.68 0.67
N GLU A 25 -1.31 -25.40 -0.48
CA GLU A 25 -0.40 -24.26 -0.67
C GLU A 25 -1.16 -22.94 -0.46
N GLN A 26 -0.85 -22.21 0.60
CA GLN A 26 -1.33 -20.85 0.81
C GLN A 26 -0.12 -19.89 0.82
N ARG A 27 -0.17 -18.87 -0.03
CA ARG A 27 0.93 -17.91 -0.22
C ARG A 27 0.97 -16.87 0.91
N ASP A 28 2.17 -16.38 1.25
CA ASP A 28 2.41 -15.28 2.20
C ASP A 28 1.60 -14.00 1.89
N THR A 29 1.21 -13.82 0.63
CA THR A 29 0.28 -12.78 0.20
C THR A 29 -0.92 -13.45 -0.45
N PHE A 30 -2.09 -13.23 0.12
CA PHE A 30 -3.35 -13.71 -0.42
C PHE A 30 -4.31 -12.55 -0.68
N VAL A 31 -5.15 -12.71 -1.69
CA VAL A 31 -6.36 -11.91 -1.86
C VAL A 31 -7.49 -12.85 -1.50
N HIS A 32 -8.21 -12.55 -0.42
CA HIS A 32 -9.44 -13.29 -0.13
C HIS A 32 -10.49 -12.84 -1.15
N ASP A 33 -10.79 -13.73 -2.08
CA ASP A 33 -11.97 -13.62 -2.91
C ASP A 33 -13.15 -14.11 -2.05
N PHE A 34 -14.19 -13.29 -1.91
CA PHE A 34 -15.44 -13.70 -1.25
C PHE A 34 -16.18 -14.84 -2.01
N GLY A 35 -15.53 -15.43 -3.01
CA GLY A 35 -16.01 -16.58 -3.76
C GLY A 35 -16.84 -16.15 -4.96
N GLY A 36 -16.60 -14.94 -5.49
CA GLY A 36 -17.43 -14.40 -6.56
C GLY A 36 -18.90 -14.49 -6.18
N ILE A 37 -19.30 -13.84 -5.08
CA ILE A 37 -20.72 -13.68 -4.72
C ILE A 37 -21.37 -12.80 -5.81
N THR A 38 -21.62 -13.42 -6.96
CA THR A 38 -22.32 -12.90 -8.14
C THR A 38 -23.83 -12.90 -7.90
N THR A 39 -24.23 -13.10 -6.65
CA THR A 39 -25.62 -13.10 -6.21
C THR A 39 -25.96 -11.78 -5.56
N SER A 40 -27.23 -11.42 -5.61
CA SER A 40 -27.75 -10.31 -4.82
C SER A 40 -27.62 -10.57 -3.32
N PHE A 41 -27.60 -9.51 -2.52
CA PHE A 41 -27.59 -9.62 -1.07
C PHE A 41 -28.80 -10.41 -0.52
N SER A 42 -29.97 -10.27 -1.15
CA SER A 42 -31.18 -11.03 -0.86
C SER A 42 -30.97 -12.55 -0.98
N LYS A 43 -30.28 -12.98 -2.04
CA LYS A 43 -29.96 -14.39 -2.27
C LYS A 43 -28.88 -14.88 -1.32
N TYR A 44 -27.91 -14.04 -0.96
CA TYR A 44 -26.93 -14.35 0.07
C TYR A 44 -27.56 -14.57 1.44
N LEU A 45 -28.57 -13.78 1.79
CA LEU A 45 -29.35 -13.93 3.02
C LEU A 45 -30.35 -15.09 2.99
N GLU A 46 -30.48 -15.80 1.86
CA GLU A 46 -31.50 -16.84 1.67
C GLU A 46 -32.93 -16.32 1.97
N MET A 47 -33.23 -15.08 1.54
CA MET A 47 -34.52 -14.42 1.83
C MET A 47 -35.74 -15.24 1.40
N PRO A 48 -35.78 -15.91 0.22
CA PRO A 48 -36.90 -16.78 -0.15
C PRO A 48 -37.11 -17.95 0.82
N GLU A 49 -36.03 -18.55 1.32
CA GLU A 49 -36.06 -19.65 2.27
C GLU A 49 -36.37 -19.15 3.69
N LEU A 50 -35.95 -17.93 4.04
CA LEU A 50 -36.27 -17.28 5.31
C LEU A 50 -37.77 -16.99 5.43
N LEU A 51 -38.43 -16.55 4.35
CA LEU A 51 -39.89 -16.36 4.36
C LEU A 51 -40.63 -17.63 4.79
N GLN A 52 -40.12 -18.80 4.41
CA GLN A 52 -40.73 -20.09 4.76
C GLN A 52 -40.34 -20.58 6.15
N ARG A 53 -39.07 -20.43 6.55
CA ARG A 53 -38.55 -21.01 7.80
C ARG A 53 -38.67 -20.08 9.02
N ALA A 54 -38.65 -18.77 8.80
CA ALA A 54 -38.57 -17.74 9.83
C ALA A 54 -39.19 -16.40 9.33
N PRO A 55 -40.52 -16.35 9.14
CA PRO A 55 -41.20 -15.19 8.55
C PRO A 55 -40.97 -13.89 9.33
N ASP A 56 -40.88 -13.95 10.67
CA ASP A 56 -40.60 -12.75 11.49
C ASP A 56 -39.20 -12.18 11.22
N THR A 57 -38.22 -13.04 10.96
CA THR A 57 -36.85 -12.61 10.57
C THR A 57 -36.85 -12.02 9.17
N TYR A 58 -37.63 -12.61 8.25
CA TYR A 58 -37.80 -12.08 6.90
C TYR A 58 -38.40 -10.66 6.91
N GLU A 59 -39.47 -10.44 7.68
CA GLU A 59 -40.10 -9.12 7.81
C GLU A 59 -39.16 -8.10 8.47
N LEU A 60 -38.42 -8.51 9.51
CA LEU A 60 -37.41 -7.65 10.14
C LEU A 60 -36.33 -7.23 9.14
N LEU A 61 -35.84 -8.15 8.29
CA LEU A 61 -34.83 -7.84 7.29
C LEU A 61 -35.38 -6.90 6.20
N ASN A 62 -36.64 -7.03 5.80
CA ASN A 62 -37.30 -6.09 4.88
C ASN A 62 -37.52 -4.70 5.49
N LEU A 63 -37.58 -4.60 6.82
CA LEU A 63 -37.62 -3.32 7.52
C LEU A 63 -36.24 -2.67 7.60
N LEU A 64 -35.19 -3.47 7.80
CA LEU A 64 -33.81 -3.00 7.97
C LEU A 64 -33.10 -2.67 6.65
N PHE A 65 -33.48 -3.32 5.55
CA PHE A 65 -32.82 -3.18 4.25
C PHE A 65 -33.79 -2.73 3.16
N THR A 66 -33.37 -1.73 2.38
CA THR A 66 -34.15 -1.29 1.23
C THR A 66 -34.14 -2.35 0.10
N PRO A 67 -35.16 -2.37 -0.78
CA PRO A 67 -35.15 -3.24 -1.95
C PRO A 67 -33.91 -3.07 -2.84
N ALA A 68 -33.40 -1.84 -2.96
CA ALA A 68 -32.18 -1.56 -3.71
C ALA A 68 -30.95 -2.23 -3.05
N SER A 69 -30.82 -2.16 -1.72
CA SER A 69 -29.74 -2.82 -0.97
C SER A 69 -29.83 -4.36 -1.06
N LEU A 70 -31.04 -4.92 -0.99
CA LEU A 70 -31.27 -6.36 -1.11
C LEU A 70 -30.98 -6.89 -2.52
N ASN A 71 -31.26 -6.10 -3.56
CA ASN A 71 -31.01 -6.49 -4.95
C ASN A 71 -29.58 -6.18 -5.44
N ALA A 72 -28.82 -5.37 -4.69
CA ALA A 72 -27.45 -5.04 -5.04
C ALA A 72 -26.57 -6.29 -5.14
N SER A 73 -25.74 -6.33 -6.19
CA SER A 73 -24.77 -7.40 -6.40
C SER A 73 -23.56 -7.23 -5.47
N LEU A 74 -23.15 -8.31 -4.82
CA LEU A 74 -22.03 -8.33 -3.88
C LEU A 74 -20.66 -8.42 -4.57
N ASP A 75 -20.64 -8.64 -5.89
CA ASP A 75 -19.45 -8.81 -6.73
C ASP A 75 -18.70 -7.51 -7.11
N VAL A 76 -19.18 -6.36 -6.65
CA VAL A 76 -18.57 -5.03 -6.87
C VAL A 76 -18.31 -4.28 -5.54
N GLY A 77 -18.31 -5.01 -4.42
CA GLY A 77 -18.18 -4.44 -3.07
C GLY A 77 -19.50 -3.83 -2.56
N PHE A 78 -19.54 -3.39 -1.30
CA PHE A 78 -20.82 -3.00 -0.66
C PHE A 78 -21.31 -1.60 -1.04
N ARG A 79 -20.79 -1.01 -2.13
CA ARG A 79 -21.23 0.26 -2.77
C ARG A 79 -21.54 1.42 -1.81
N GLY A 80 -20.78 1.52 -0.71
CA GLY A 80 -21.00 2.57 0.28
C GLY A 80 -22.13 2.31 1.29
N SER A 81 -22.54 1.04 1.48
CA SER A 81 -23.57 0.59 2.44
C SER A 81 -22.92 -0.21 3.58
N PRO A 82 -22.55 0.42 4.70
CA PRO A 82 -21.85 -0.26 5.80
C PRO A 82 -22.66 -1.41 6.43
N ASN A 83 -23.98 -1.28 6.52
CA ASN A 83 -24.88 -2.32 7.05
C ASN A 83 -24.82 -3.64 6.27
N VAL A 84 -24.72 -3.59 4.94
CA VAL A 84 -24.54 -4.80 4.10
C VAL A 84 -23.16 -5.42 4.35
N GLY A 85 -22.12 -4.56 4.44
CA GLY A 85 -20.75 -5.01 4.69
C GLY A 85 -20.58 -5.73 6.02
N ALA A 86 -21.23 -5.26 7.08
CA ALA A 86 -21.14 -5.89 8.40
C ALA A 86 -21.63 -7.36 8.39
N VAL A 87 -22.65 -7.68 7.59
CA VAL A 87 -23.19 -9.04 7.48
C VAL A 87 -22.27 -9.93 6.65
N VAL A 88 -21.87 -9.46 5.46
CA VAL A 88 -21.11 -10.25 4.49
C VAL A 88 -19.66 -10.49 4.94
N LEU A 89 -19.11 -9.62 5.79
CA LEU A 89 -17.74 -9.74 6.28
C LEU A 89 -17.61 -10.66 7.50
N ASN A 90 -18.70 -11.06 8.14
CA ASN A 90 -18.60 -11.92 9.33
C ASN A 90 -18.00 -13.32 9.03
N PRO A 91 -18.34 -13.98 7.90
CA PRO A 91 -17.68 -15.24 7.51
C PRO A 91 -16.20 -15.11 7.15
N LEU A 92 -15.70 -13.91 6.79
CA LEU A 92 -14.28 -13.67 6.48
C LEU A 92 -13.36 -14.11 7.62
N VAL A 93 -13.84 -13.97 8.85
CA VAL A 93 -13.14 -14.36 10.08
C VAL A 93 -12.90 -15.86 10.13
N GLN A 94 -13.79 -16.64 9.54
CA GLN A 94 -13.72 -18.09 9.47
C GLN A 94 -12.99 -18.57 8.21
N SER A 95 -12.50 -17.67 7.36
CA SER A 95 -11.77 -18.03 6.14
C SER A 95 -10.50 -18.81 6.45
N LYS A 96 -10.06 -19.63 5.49
CA LYS A 96 -8.81 -20.39 5.61
C LYS A 96 -7.63 -19.43 5.75
N GLU A 97 -7.69 -18.32 5.02
CA GLU A 97 -6.68 -17.26 5.03
C GLU A 97 -6.53 -16.62 6.41
N MET A 98 -7.64 -16.28 7.08
CA MET A 98 -7.60 -15.69 8.43
C MET A 98 -7.06 -16.69 9.47
N ARG A 99 -7.41 -17.98 9.33
CA ARG A 99 -6.84 -19.04 10.18
C ARG A 99 -5.34 -19.20 9.95
N TYR A 100 -4.89 -19.15 8.70
CA TYR A 100 -3.48 -19.20 8.36
C TYR A 100 -2.72 -18.00 8.95
N LEU A 101 -3.25 -16.78 8.79
CA LEU A 101 -2.70 -15.58 9.42
C LEU A 101 -2.58 -15.77 10.93
N ALA A 102 -3.64 -16.20 11.61
CA ALA A 102 -3.59 -16.42 13.05
C ALA A 102 -2.57 -17.50 13.46
N GLN A 103 -2.37 -18.53 12.65
CA GLN A 103 -1.38 -19.59 12.87
C GLN A 103 0.06 -19.11 12.66
N SER A 104 0.30 -18.17 11.74
CA SER A 104 1.64 -17.66 11.47
C SER A 104 2.16 -16.70 12.54
N LEU A 105 1.26 -16.01 13.27
CA LEU A 105 1.60 -15.02 14.29
C LEU A 105 2.56 -15.55 15.36
N GLN A 106 3.58 -14.76 15.68
CA GLN A 106 4.57 -15.00 16.73
C GLN A 106 4.48 -13.94 17.82
N PRO A 107 4.98 -14.23 19.04
CA PRO A 107 5.14 -13.19 20.06
C PRO A 107 6.01 -12.04 19.54
N GLY A 108 5.54 -10.80 19.72
CA GLY A 108 6.21 -9.59 19.24
C GLY A 108 5.77 -9.11 17.85
N ASP A 109 4.97 -9.89 17.12
CA ASP A 109 4.35 -9.42 15.89
C ASP A 109 3.40 -8.24 16.15
N ARG A 110 3.22 -7.39 15.14
CA ARG A 110 2.30 -6.26 15.15
C ARG A 110 1.35 -6.33 13.97
N ALA A 111 0.12 -5.88 14.16
CA ALA A 111 -0.85 -5.70 13.08
C ALA A 111 -1.00 -4.22 12.73
N PHE A 112 -1.11 -3.93 11.44
CA PHE A 112 -1.43 -2.59 10.96
C PHE A 112 -2.56 -2.67 9.93
N PHE A 113 -3.68 -2.03 10.24
CA PHE A 113 -4.85 -2.01 9.38
C PHE A 113 -4.88 -0.76 8.51
N ILE A 114 -5.27 -0.89 7.24
CA ILE A 114 -5.44 0.24 6.32
C ILE A 114 -6.87 0.19 5.82
N SER A 115 -7.64 1.25 6.07
CA SER A 115 -9.04 1.33 5.70
C SER A 115 -9.44 2.75 5.27
N SER A 116 -10.42 2.85 4.38
CA SER A 116 -11.12 4.10 4.08
C SER A 116 -12.47 4.14 4.78
N ILE A 117 -12.80 5.28 5.39
CA ILE A 117 -14.01 5.42 6.24
C ILE A 117 -15.25 5.85 5.46
N PHE A 118 -15.07 6.31 4.23
CA PHE A 118 -16.15 6.84 3.39
C PHE A 118 -16.66 5.84 2.35
N GLY A 119 -15.96 4.71 2.20
CA GLY A 119 -16.42 3.54 1.44
C GLY A 119 -17.24 2.57 2.30
N GLY A 120 -18.02 1.68 1.68
CA GLY A 120 -18.88 0.74 2.40
C GLY A 120 -18.13 -0.44 3.04
N THR A 121 -17.15 -0.99 2.32
CA THR A 121 -16.35 -2.15 2.76
C THR A 121 -15.35 -1.79 3.83
N GLY A 122 -14.57 -0.73 3.63
CA GLY A 122 -13.60 -0.28 4.64
C GLY A 122 -14.27 0.11 5.94
N ALA A 123 -15.33 0.92 5.88
CA ALA A 123 -16.02 1.46 7.06
C ALA A 123 -16.64 0.37 7.95
N ALA A 124 -17.27 -0.65 7.36
CA ALA A 124 -17.88 -1.74 8.13
C ALA A 124 -16.87 -2.83 8.50
N GLY A 125 -15.94 -3.12 7.60
CA GLY A 125 -15.06 -4.27 7.71
C GLY A 125 -13.92 -4.09 8.69
N PHE A 126 -13.38 -2.88 8.77
CA PHE A 126 -12.22 -2.62 9.62
C PHE A 126 -12.49 -2.92 11.11
N PRO A 127 -13.55 -2.38 11.75
CA PRO A 127 -13.82 -2.69 13.15
C PRO A 127 -14.10 -4.18 13.37
N LEU A 128 -14.79 -4.82 12.43
CA LEU A 128 -15.10 -6.24 12.50
C LEU A 128 -13.82 -7.09 12.42
N LEU A 129 -12.89 -6.76 11.53
CA LEU A 129 -11.61 -7.46 11.42
C LEU A 129 -10.77 -7.32 12.68
N VAL A 130 -10.69 -6.11 13.25
CA VAL A 130 -9.98 -5.87 14.51
C VAL A 130 -10.60 -6.71 15.63
N LYS A 131 -11.91 -6.57 15.85
CA LYS A 131 -12.64 -7.29 16.89
C LYS A 131 -12.41 -8.80 16.81
N ASN A 132 -12.51 -9.36 15.60
CA ASN A 132 -12.36 -10.79 15.42
C ASN A 132 -10.92 -11.30 15.54
N LEU A 133 -9.95 -10.53 15.03
CA LEU A 133 -8.54 -10.86 15.21
C LEU A 133 -8.16 -10.84 16.70
N ARG A 134 -8.78 -9.95 17.49
CA ARG A 134 -8.56 -9.78 18.92
C ARG A 134 -9.43 -10.67 19.82
N ASP A 135 -10.49 -11.28 19.26
CA ASP A 135 -11.39 -12.14 20.01
C ASP A 135 -10.68 -13.40 20.53
N THR A 136 -10.52 -13.47 21.84
CA THR A 136 -9.91 -14.59 22.56
C THR A 136 -10.93 -15.49 23.26
N SER A 137 -12.22 -15.29 22.99
CA SER A 137 -13.28 -16.13 23.53
C SER A 137 -13.16 -17.57 23.03
N THR A 138 -13.78 -18.50 23.77
CA THR A 138 -13.87 -19.91 23.38
C THR A 138 -14.70 -20.13 22.10
N ALA A 139 -15.46 -19.11 21.65
CA ALA A 139 -16.21 -19.13 20.41
C ALA A 139 -15.33 -18.77 19.19
N SER A 140 -14.13 -18.21 19.39
CA SER A 140 -13.23 -17.85 18.31
C SER A 140 -12.63 -19.09 17.63
N ALA A 141 -12.72 -19.14 16.31
CA ALA A 141 -12.11 -20.19 15.50
C ALA A 141 -10.59 -19.98 15.28
N LEU A 142 -10.05 -18.84 15.70
CA LEU A 142 -8.65 -18.46 15.47
C LEU A 142 -7.74 -18.96 16.60
N GLN A 143 -6.62 -19.58 16.22
CA GLN A 143 -5.64 -20.11 17.16
C GLN A 143 -4.82 -19.00 17.85
N LYS A 144 -3.95 -19.39 18.78
CA LYS A 144 -3.00 -18.50 19.49
C LYS A 144 -3.67 -17.28 20.16
N PRO A 145 -4.71 -17.48 21.01
CA PRO A 145 -5.46 -16.38 21.62
C PRO A 145 -4.56 -15.41 22.40
N GLU A 146 -3.58 -15.90 23.15
CA GLU A 146 -2.71 -15.02 23.95
C GLU A 146 -1.78 -14.15 23.11
N ILE A 147 -1.25 -14.65 21.98
CA ILE A 147 -0.45 -13.83 21.05
C ILE A 147 -1.35 -12.75 20.43
N ARG A 148 -2.56 -13.12 19.99
CA ARG A 148 -3.53 -12.17 19.43
C ARG A 148 -3.96 -11.09 20.43
N ARG A 149 -4.12 -11.45 21.71
CA ARG A 149 -4.42 -10.51 22.81
C ARG A 149 -3.31 -9.48 23.05
N GLN A 150 -2.05 -9.89 22.90
CA GLN A 150 -0.89 -9.05 23.22
C GLN A 150 -0.34 -8.27 22.02
N MET A 151 -0.63 -8.72 20.80
CA MET A 151 -0.20 -8.11 19.54
C MET A 151 -0.56 -6.62 19.48
N LYS A 152 0.42 -5.75 19.23
CA LYS A 152 0.15 -4.31 19.09
C LYS A 152 -0.53 -4.03 17.76
N THR A 153 -1.56 -3.20 17.79
CA THR A 153 -2.42 -2.90 16.64
C THR A 153 -2.41 -1.42 16.33
N GLY A 154 -2.01 -1.09 15.10
CA GLY A 154 -2.14 0.25 14.53
C GLY A 154 -3.17 0.26 13.40
N ALA A 155 -3.71 1.43 13.08
CA ALA A 155 -4.59 1.57 11.93
C ALA A 155 -4.51 2.94 11.25
N LEU A 156 -4.47 2.95 9.92
CA LEU A 156 -4.72 4.13 9.09
C LEU A 156 -6.18 4.15 8.66
N VAL A 157 -6.87 5.23 9.01
CA VAL A 157 -8.24 5.54 8.61
C VAL A 157 -8.21 6.72 7.65
N VAL A 158 -8.33 6.42 6.36
CA VAL A 158 -8.34 7.42 5.29
C VAL A 158 -9.73 8.06 5.21
N LEU A 159 -9.78 9.35 5.50
CA LEU A 159 -10.92 10.25 5.34
C LEU A 159 -11.08 10.62 3.85
N PRO A 160 -12.24 11.15 3.42
CA PRO A 160 -12.43 11.59 2.04
C PRO A 160 -11.31 12.52 1.56
N TYR A 161 -10.82 12.29 0.35
CA TYR A 161 -9.81 13.13 -0.33
C TYR A 161 -10.12 13.36 -1.82
N PHE A 162 -11.21 12.80 -2.34
CA PHE A 162 -11.67 12.99 -3.71
C PHE A 162 -13.19 13.00 -3.78
N THR A 163 -13.75 13.52 -4.88
CA THR A 163 -15.16 13.40 -5.24
C THR A 163 -15.31 12.61 -6.54
N LEU A 164 -16.53 12.16 -6.83
CA LEU A 164 -16.88 11.46 -8.06
C LEU A 164 -17.86 12.31 -8.86
N GLN A 165 -17.83 12.17 -10.18
CA GLN A 165 -18.88 12.70 -11.04
C GLN A 165 -20.25 12.17 -10.58
N ASP A 166 -21.30 12.98 -10.80
CA ASP A 166 -22.65 12.66 -10.34
C ASP A 166 -23.09 11.25 -10.77
N ALA A 167 -23.75 10.55 -9.85
CA ALA A 167 -24.30 9.24 -10.11
C ALA A 167 -25.42 9.36 -11.16
N ALA A 168 -25.14 8.90 -12.37
CA ALA A 168 -26.10 8.79 -13.47
C ALA A 168 -27.04 7.59 -13.31
N SER A 169 -26.76 6.69 -12.36
CA SER A 169 -27.59 5.51 -12.05
C SER A 169 -27.56 5.18 -10.56
N PRO A 170 -28.59 4.51 -10.01
CA PRO A 170 -28.61 4.04 -8.62
C PRO A 170 -27.46 3.07 -8.27
N ASP A 171 -26.81 2.48 -9.27
CA ASP A 171 -25.69 1.55 -9.10
C ASP A 171 -24.33 2.24 -8.90
N GLN A 172 -24.25 3.56 -9.14
CA GLN A 172 -23.04 4.36 -8.98
C GLN A 172 -22.90 4.95 -7.56
N ILE A 173 -21.67 5.26 -7.18
CA ILE A 173 -21.35 5.78 -5.85
C ILE A 173 -21.69 7.27 -5.80
N ASP A 174 -22.53 7.68 -4.85
CA ASP A 174 -22.79 9.10 -4.57
C ASP A 174 -21.76 9.65 -3.57
N SER A 175 -20.81 10.44 -4.07
CA SER A 175 -19.77 11.07 -3.25
C SER A 175 -20.28 12.22 -2.38
N ASN A 176 -21.47 12.79 -2.65
CA ASN A 176 -22.05 13.84 -1.81
C ASN A 176 -22.31 13.36 -0.38
N ASN A 177 -22.52 12.04 -0.22
CA ASN A 177 -22.74 11.42 1.06
C ASN A 177 -21.45 11.03 1.81
N PHE A 178 -20.26 11.21 1.23
CA PHE A 178 -19.00 10.78 1.86
C PHE A 178 -18.78 11.42 3.24
N ILE A 179 -19.04 12.71 3.40
CA ILE A 179 -18.87 13.41 4.68
C ILE A 179 -19.86 12.89 5.72
N THR A 180 -21.13 12.72 5.35
CA THR A 180 -22.16 12.18 6.26
C THR A 180 -21.83 10.76 6.69
N LYS A 181 -21.45 9.88 5.76
CA LYS A 181 -21.01 8.50 6.06
C LYS A 181 -19.80 8.47 6.97
N THR A 182 -18.83 9.35 6.73
CA THR A 182 -17.62 9.50 7.56
C THR A 182 -18.00 9.85 9.00
N LYS A 183 -18.87 10.84 9.20
CA LYS A 183 -19.33 11.22 10.55
C LYS A 183 -20.00 10.06 11.29
N THR A 184 -20.90 9.34 10.61
CA THR A 184 -21.58 8.17 11.19
C THR A 184 -20.58 7.06 11.55
N ALA A 185 -19.64 6.75 10.67
CA ALA A 185 -18.64 5.72 10.91
C ALA A 185 -17.66 6.12 12.03
N LEU A 186 -17.23 7.38 12.11
CA LEU A 186 -16.39 7.87 13.20
C LEU A 186 -17.10 7.76 14.56
N HIS A 187 -18.40 8.09 14.61
CA HIS A 187 -19.20 7.90 15.82
C HIS A 187 -19.24 6.42 16.22
N TYR A 188 -19.49 5.53 15.27
CA TYR A 188 -19.43 4.08 15.54
C TYR A 188 -18.04 3.63 16.02
N TYR A 189 -16.95 4.14 15.41
CA TYR A 189 -15.59 3.78 15.79
C TYR A 189 -15.27 4.24 17.21
N ALA A 190 -15.68 5.44 17.60
CA ALA A 190 -15.48 5.96 18.95
C ALA A 190 -16.05 5.03 20.02
N ASP A 191 -17.17 4.37 19.74
CA ASP A 191 -17.85 3.49 20.69
C ASP A 191 -17.46 2.01 20.56
N ASN A 192 -16.96 1.56 19.40
CA ASN A 192 -16.83 0.13 19.07
C ASN A 192 -15.42 -0.31 18.65
N LEU A 193 -14.46 0.60 18.46
CA LEU A 193 -13.10 0.29 18.03
C LEU A 193 -12.12 0.40 19.21
N THR A 194 -12.20 -0.54 20.16
CA THR A 194 -11.46 -0.48 21.42
C THR A 194 -10.10 -1.17 21.40
N ASP A 195 -9.85 -2.06 20.44
CA ASP A 195 -8.66 -2.94 20.46
C ASP A 195 -7.50 -2.45 19.57
N VAL A 196 -7.41 -1.14 19.36
CA VAL A 196 -6.38 -0.47 18.54
C VAL A 196 -5.61 0.54 19.39
N GLU A 197 -4.28 0.39 19.45
CA GLU A 197 -3.41 1.23 20.26
C GLU A 197 -2.97 2.54 19.55
N ALA A 198 -2.91 2.55 18.21
CA ALA A 198 -2.52 3.74 17.45
C ALA A 198 -3.40 3.94 16.21
N LEU A 199 -4.10 5.07 16.15
CA LEU A 199 -5.01 5.45 15.07
C LEU A 199 -4.45 6.66 14.32
N TYR A 200 -4.36 6.55 13.00
CA TYR A 200 -3.88 7.59 12.10
C TYR A 200 -5.04 8.04 11.24
N TYR A 201 -5.38 9.31 11.29
CA TYR A 201 -6.42 9.89 10.44
C TYR A 201 -5.78 10.77 9.38
N LEU A 202 -6.19 10.57 8.13
CA LEU A 202 -5.66 11.35 7.03
C LEU A 202 -6.72 11.61 5.98
N GLY A 203 -6.86 12.87 5.58
CA GLY A 203 -7.75 13.31 4.51
C GLY A 203 -7.18 14.53 3.81
N ASP A 204 -7.83 14.95 2.74
CA ASP A 204 -7.55 16.22 2.07
C ASP A 204 -8.85 16.81 1.52
N LYS A 205 -8.82 18.07 1.10
CA LYS A 205 -9.94 18.67 0.37
C LYS A 205 -10.06 17.96 -0.99
N PRO A 206 -11.27 17.57 -1.39
CA PRO A 206 -11.47 16.98 -2.70
C PRO A 206 -11.17 18.01 -3.80
N GLY A 207 -10.41 17.58 -4.80
CA GLY A 207 -10.22 18.33 -6.04
C GLY A 207 -11.32 18.05 -7.06
N GLN A 208 -10.95 18.13 -8.34
CA GLN A 208 -11.83 17.81 -9.46
C GLN A 208 -12.49 16.40 -9.33
N PRO A 209 -13.79 16.27 -9.64
CA PRO A 209 -14.47 14.99 -9.57
C PRO A 209 -13.89 13.94 -10.53
N LEU A 210 -13.56 12.77 -9.98
CA LEU A 210 -13.06 11.64 -10.75
C LEU A 210 -14.20 10.93 -11.49
N PRO A 211 -13.90 10.19 -12.59
CA PRO A 211 -14.89 9.35 -13.26
C PRO A 211 -15.56 8.35 -12.32
N ASN A 212 -16.89 8.30 -12.34
CA ASN A 212 -17.69 7.44 -11.47
C ASN A 212 -17.88 6.04 -12.07
N HIS A 213 -16.89 5.18 -11.87
CA HIS A 213 -16.96 3.77 -12.22
C HIS A 213 -17.43 2.93 -11.04
N ALA A 214 -18.36 2.00 -11.27
CA ALA A 214 -18.94 1.14 -10.24
C ALA A 214 -17.98 0.08 -9.63
N GLY A 215 -16.69 0.12 -9.98
CA GLY A 215 -15.64 -0.78 -9.50
C GLY A 215 -14.83 -1.49 -10.60
N ARG A 216 -14.00 -2.46 -10.17
CA ARG A 216 -13.19 -3.37 -11.02
C ARG A 216 -12.12 -2.68 -11.87
N ASP A 217 -11.73 -3.31 -12.97
CA ASP A 217 -10.69 -2.86 -13.89
C ASP A 217 -10.94 -1.45 -14.47
N ALA A 218 -12.17 -0.95 -14.42
CA ALA A 218 -12.53 0.40 -14.85
C ALA A 218 -12.25 1.48 -13.79
N GLN A 219 -12.24 1.11 -12.49
CA GLN A 219 -11.92 2.04 -11.40
C GLN A 219 -10.39 2.15 -11.25
N ARG A 220 -9.77 2.93 -12.14
CA ARG A 220 -8.33 3.21 -12.15
C ARG A 220 -8.08 4.67 -11.84
N ASN A 221 -8.08 4.98 -10.55
CA ASN A 221 -7.71 6.31 -10.07
C ASN A 221 -6.19 6.42 -10.04
N ALA A 222 -5.65 7.58 -10.40
CA ALA A 222 -4.23 7.88 -10.22
C ALA A 222 -3.88 7.86 -8.73
N ALA A 223 -2.67 7.44 -8.40
CA ALA A 223 -2.13 7.51 -7.04
C ALA A 223 -2.24 8.94 -6.48
N HIS A 224 -2.65 9.08 -5.22
CA HIS A 224 -2.88 10.39 -4.59
C HIS A 224 -1.85 10.71 -3.50
N LEU A 225 -1.54 11.99 -3.29
CA LEU A 225 -0.63 12.42 -2.21
C LEU A 225 -1.08 11.91 -0.83
N THR A 226 -2.38 11.92 -0.55
CA THR A 226 -2.97 11.37 0.69
C THR A 226 -2.58 9.91 0.90
N GLU A 227 -2.49 9.09 -0.17
CA GLU A 227 -2.12 7.68 -0.06
C GLU A 227 -0.62 7.53 0.28
N LEU A 228 0.24 8.35 -0.34
CA LEU A 228 1.66 8.41 -0.02
C LEU A 228 1.88 8.84 1.43
N LEU A 229 1.26 9.93 1.88
CA LEU A 229 1.36 10.40 3.25
C LEU A 229 0.79 9.38 4.25
N GLY A 230 -0.27 8.68 3.87
CA GLY A 230 -0.86 7.59 4.67
C GLY A 230 0.12 6.43 4.85
N ALA A 231 0.87 6.07 3.81
CA ALA A 231 1.88 5.02 3.89
C ALA A 231 2.99 5.31 4.93
N LEU A 232 3.22 6.58 5.28
CA LEU A 232 4.18 6.99 6.31
C LEU A 232 3.75 6.58 7.74
N ALA A 233 2.46 6.29 7.94
CA ALA A 233 1.94 5.84 9.23
C ALA A 233 2.54 4.49 9.67
N LEU A 234 2.80 3.59 8.72
CA LEU A 234 3.36 2.27 9.00
C LEU A 234 4.78 2.34 9.60
N PRO A 235 5.79 2.98 8.98
CA PRO A 235 7.12 3.09 9.57
C PRO A 235 7.14 3.96 10.83
N HIS A 236 6.19 4.88 11.01
CA HIS A 236 6.02 5.58 12.29
C HIS A 236 5.56 4.61 13.39
N PHE A 237 4.48 3.86 13.15
CA PHE A 237 3.95 2.85 14.07
C PHE A 237 4.98 1.78 14.43
N MET A 238 5.73 1.26 13.45
CA MET A 238 6.74 0.23 13.68
C MET A 238 7.90 0.70 14.57
N ARG A 239 8.15 2.02 14.65
CA ARG A 239 9.19 2.60 15.52
C ARG A 239 8.69 2.92 16.93
N GLN A 240 7.38 2.92 17.17
CA GLN A 240 6.84 3.19 18.50
C GLN A 240 7.17 2.02 19.45
N PRO A 241 7.74 2.25 20.64
CA PRO A 241 7.98 1.20 21.62
C PRO A 241 6.67 0.65 22.17
N ASP A 242 6.64 -0.64 22.52
CA ASP A 242 5.44 -1.30 23.04
C ASP A 242 4.88 -0.64 24.31
N SER A 243 5.74 0.02 25.09
CA SER A 243 5.36 0.77 26.30
C SER A 243 4.53 2.02 26.02
N GLN A 244 4.54 2.53 24.79
CA GLN A 244 3.72 3.66 24.35
C GLN A 244 2.43 3.23 23.64
N LEU A 245 2.24 1.93 23.42
CA LEU A 245 1.08 1.37 22.72
C LEU A 245 0.17 0.66 23.73
N SER A 246 -0.91 1.34 24.13
CA SER A 246 -1.92 0.82 25.06
C SER A 246 -3.34 1.08 24.57
N THR A 247 -4.23 0.12 24.73
CA THR A 247 -5.66 0.26 24.42
C THR A 247 -6.40 1.09 25.47
N GLU A 248 -5.84 1.22 26.68
CA GLU A 248 -6.40 2.08 27.75
C GLU A 248 -6.13 3.58 27.49
N SER A 249 -5.15 3.88 26.64
CA SER A 249 -4.77 5.24 26.27
C SER A 249 -4.29 5.24 24.82
N PRO A 250 -5.22 5.03 23.85
CA PRO A 250 -4.87 4.93 22.45
C PRO A 250 -4.29 6.26 21.95
N CYS A 251 -3.28 6.15 21.09
CA CYS A 251 -2.66 7.29 20.45
C CYS A 251 -3.44 7.66 19.19
N PHE A 252 -3.71 8.95 19.01
CA PHE A 252 -4.34 9.48 17.81
C PHE A 252 -3.35 10.39 17.08
N HIS A 253 -3.14 10.13 15.80
CA HIS A 253 -2.15 10.80 14.97
C HIS A 253 -2.80 11.46 13.76
N GLU A 254 -2.29 12.63 13.43
CA GLU A 254 -2.57 13.36 12.20
C GLU A 254 -1.24 13.70 11.51
N TYR A 255 -1.31 14.04 10.23
CA TYR A 255 -0.14 14.45 9.46
C TYR A 255 -0.41 15.77 8.76
N GLY A 256 0.49 16.73 8.90
CA GLY A 256 0.39 18.06 8.31
C GLY A 256 1.61 18.41 7.47
N LEU A 257 1.36 19.15 6.39
CA LEU A 257 2.40 19.82 5.61
C LEU A 257 2.74 21.17 6.25
N LYS A 258 3.94 21.71 5.97
CA LYS A 258 4.35 23.03 6.47
C LYS A 258 3.46 24.18 6.00
N SER A 259 2.86 24.04 4.82
CA SER A 259 1.97 25.05 4.23
C SER A 259 0.91 24.38 3.35
N ASP A 260 -0.14 25.13 2.99
CA ASP A 260 -1.15 24.66 2.04
C ASP A 260 -0.63 24.76 0.59
N ALA A 261 0.35 23.91 0.27
CA ALA A 261 1.04 23.90 -1.02
C ALA A 261 0.35 22.99 -2.05
N VAL A 262 0.17 23.49 -3.27
CA VAL A 262 -0.33 22.70 -4.40
C VAL A 262 0.74 21.72 -4.89
N ASP A 263 1.96 22.21 -5.06
CA ASP A 263 3.13 21.40 -5.39
C ASP A 263 3.86 21.03 -4.10
N VAL A 264 3.88 19.73 -3.79
CA VAL A 264 4.42 19.18 -2.55
C VAL A 264 5.70 18.44 -2.85
N ASP A 265 6.82 19.06 -2.46
CA ASP A 265 8.14 18.42 -2.42
C ASP A 265 8.53 18.03 -0.99
N PHE A 266 9.73 17.48 -0.80
CA PHE A 266 10.20 17.07 0.52
C PHE A 266 10.41 18.26 1.48
N SER A 267 10.55 19.49 1.00
CA SER A 267 10.69 20.66 1.88
C SER A 267 9.42 20.91 2.70
N GLN A 268 8.27 20.44 2.23
CA GLN A 268 6.98 20.53 2.93
C GLN A 268 6.83 19.52 4.08
N TRP A 269 7.73 18.53 4.17
CA TRP A 269 7.68 17.49 5.19
C TRP A 269 8.43 17.92 6.47
N PRO A 270 8.01 17.41 7.66
CA PRO A 270 8.80 17.53 8.89
C PRO A 270 10.19 16.90 8.74
N THR A 271 11.18 17.44 9.45
CA THR A 271 12.58 17.00 9.38
C THR A 271 12.72 15.50 9.63
N GLU A 272 12.03 14.98 10.65
CA GLU A 272 12.06 13.57 11.04
C GLU A 272 11.52 12.66 9.92
N THR A 273 10.57 13.14 9.12
CA THR A 273 10.06 12.40 7.96
C THR A 273 11.05 12.46 6.80
N ARG A 274 11.68 13.61 6.56
CA ARG A 274 12.69 13.77 5.51
C ARG A 274 13.87 12.81 5.73
N GLU A 275 14.36 12.73 6.96
CA GLU A 275 15.44 11.80 7.33
C GLU A 275 15.00 10.34 7.17
N ALA A 276 13.82 9.97 7.67
CA ALA A 276 13.36 8.59 7.67
C ALA A 276 12.90 8.07 6.30
N VAL A 277 12.43 8.96 5.41
CA VAL A 277 11.73 8.55 4.17
C VAL A 277 12.25 9.24 2.91
N ALA A 278 12.51 10.55 2.93
CA ALA A 278 13.00 11.24 1.73
C ALA A 278 14.38 10.72 1.31
N GLN A 279 15.31 10.51 2.25
CA GLN A 279 16.64 9.99 1.93
C GLN A 279 16.59 8.59 1.28
N PRO A 280 15.87 7.58 1.83
CA PRO A 280 15.67 6.30 1.13
C PRO A 280 14.99 6.44 -0.24
N LEU A 281 13.98 7.30 -0.38
CA LEU A 281 13.29 7.49 -1.66
C LEU A 281 14.18 8.12 -2.73
N ILE A 282 15.02 9.11 -2.38
CA ILE A 282 16.00 9.70 -3.30
C ILE A 282 16.98 8.63 -3.80
N ARG A 283 17.47 7.80 -2.89
CA ARG A 283 18.41 6.70 -3.19
C ARG A 283 17.77 5.64 -4.08
N LEU A 284 16.50 5.28 -3.81
CA LEU A 284 15.71 4.39 -4.64
C LEU A 284 15.50 4.98 -6.03
N HIS A 285 15.22 6.28 -6.12
CA HIS A 285 15.00 6.98 -7.40
C HIS A 285 16.25 6.96 -8.27
N TRP A 286 17.42 7.28 -7.69
CA TRP A 286 18.69 7.17 -8.41
C TRP A 286 19.00 5.74 -8.84
N PHE A 287 18.69 4.74 -8.00
CA PHE A 287 18.87 3.34 -8.36
C PHE A 287 17.97 2.95 -9.53
N ALA A 288 16.66 3.24 -9.44
CA ALA A 288 15.70 2.98 -10.51
C ALA A 288 16.18 3.61 -11.82
N ARG A 289 16.52 4.90 -11.77
CA ARG A 289 16.99 5.65 -12.93
C ARG A 289 18.25 5.05 -13.56
N TYR A 290 19.28 4.80 -12.75
CA TYR A 290 20.54 4.27 -13.26
C TYR A 290 20.33 2.89 -13.90
N LEU A 291 19.57 1.99 -13.25
CA LEU A 291 19.39 0.64 -13.77
C LEU A 291 18.53 0.60 -15.04
N GLN A 292 17.52 1.48 -15.15
CA GLN A 292 16.63 1.53 -16.30
C GLN A 292 17.26 2.21 -17.53
N HIS A 293 18.05 3.26 -17.33
CA HIS A 293 18.50 4.14 -18.41
C HIS A 293 20.01 4.12 -18.66
N GLU A 294 20.83 3.98 -17.62
CA GLU A 294 22.29 4.13 -17.74
C GLU A 294 23.03 2.80 -17.81
N ALA A 295 22.53 1.77 -17.13
CA ALA A 295 23.26 0.52 -16.91
C ALA A 295 23.64 -0.20 -18.21
N LYS A 296 22.85 -0.06 -19.29
CA LYS A 296 23.13 -0.66 -20.61
C LYS A 296 24.37 -0.05 -21.27
N ASP A 297 24.58 1.25 -21.08
CA ASP A 297 25.72 1.96 -21.65
C ASP A 297 26.97 1.82 -20.76
N ASP A 298 26.78 1.44 -19.49
CA ASP A 298 27.84 1.28 -18.49
C ASP A 298 28.18 -0.19 -18.18
N LEU A 299 27.81 -1.14 -19.06
CA LEU A 299 28.06 -2.58 -18.88
C LEU A 299 29.56 -2.95 -18.78
N GLN A 300 30.44 -2.10 -19.31
CA GLN A 300 31.89 -2.26 -19.25
C GLN A 300 32.51 -1.63 -17.99
N ALA A 301 31.72 -0.96 -17.14
CA ALA A 301 32.22 -0.41 -15.89
C ALA A 301 32.77 -1.52 -14.98
N PRO A 302 33.78 -1.23 -14.14
CA PRO A 302 34.41 -2.24 -13.29
C PRO A 302 33.41 -3.01 -12.42
N TRP A 303 32.40 -2.32 -11.87
CA TRP A 303 31.37 -2.96 -11.06
C TRP A 303 30.49 -3.91 -11.90
N ALA A 304 30.01 -3.46 -13.06
CA ALA A 304 29.11 -4.19 -13.94
C ALA A 304 29.79 -5.45 -14.50
N ALA A 305 31.05 -5.31 -14.94
CA ALA A 305 31.86 -6.44 -15.41
C ALA A 305 32.09 -7.47 -14.29
N LYS A 306 32.37 -7.01 -13.06
CA LYS A 306 32.65 -7.88 -11.91
C LYS A 306 31.48 -8.75 -11.51
N ILE A 307 30.26 -8.23 -11.59
CA ILE A 307 29.03 -8.98 -11.28
C ILE A 307 28.38 -9.61 -12.51
N LYS A 308 29.02 -9.48 -13.68
CA LYS A 308 28.47 -9.90 -14.98
C LYS A 308 27.07 -9.35 -15.22
N LEU A 309 26.87 -8.05 -14.98
CA LEU A 309 25.55 -7.41 -14.98
C LEU A 309 24.79 -7.65 -16.28
N ASP A 310 25.46 -7.65 -17.44
CA ASP A 310 24.81 -7.93 -18.73
C ASP A 310 24.17 -9.33 -18.78
N GLU A 311 24.89 -10.37 -18.33
CA GLU A 311 24.36 -11.72 -18.23
C GLU A 311 23.20 -11.79 -17.23
N GLN A 312 23.34 -11.10 -16.10
CA GLN A 312 22.29 -11.04 -15.07
C GLN A 312 21.02 -10.37 -15.59
N LEU A 313 21.12 -9.23 -16.27
CA LEU A 313 19.95 -8.54 -16.84
C LEU A 313 19.26 -9.34 -17.95
N LYS A 314 19.95 -10.29 -18.59
CA LYS A 314 19.38 -11.18 -19.60
C LYS A 314 18.73 -12.41 -18.99
N ASN A 315 19.42 -13.05 -18.03
CA ASN A 315 19.13 -14.41 -17.60
C ASN A 315 18.52 -14.51 -16.19
N ASN A 316 18.69 -13.51 -15.33
CA ASN A 316 18.16 -13.52 -13.97
C ASN A 316 16.74 -12.95 -13.95
N ARG A 317 15.75 -13.80 -13.69
CA ARG A 317 14.34 -13.44 -13.66
C ARG A 317 14.01 -12.40 -12.59
N LEU A 318 14.61 -12.49 -11.41
CA LEU A 318 14.38 -11.52 -10.34
C LEU A 318 14.86 -10.11 -10.69
N LEU A 319 16.04 -10.00 -11.33
CA LEU A 319 16.54 -8.69 -11.79
C LEU A 319 15.75 -8.17 -12.99
N ARG A 320 15.57 -9.00 -14.02
CA ARG A 320 14.96 -8.58 -15.28
C ARG A 320 13.45 -8.35 -15.18
N ASP A 321 12.74 -9.30 -14.57
CA ASP A 321 11.26 -9.30 -14.59
C ASP A 321 10.66 -8.72 -13.32
N GLU A 322 11.26 -8.92 -12.15
CA GLU A 322 10.69 -8.41 -10.90
C GLU A 322 11.20 -7.00 -10.59
N LEU A 323 12.51 -6.78 -10.51
CA LEU A 323 13.08 -5.49 -10.12
C LEU A 323 12.84 -4.40 -11.17
N LEU A 324 13.10 -4.66 -12.46
CA LEU A 324 12.86 -3.64 -13.50
C LEU A 324 11.37 -3.33 -13.69
N THR A 325 10.49 -4.33 -13.53
CA THR A 325 9.03 -4.08 -13.54
C THR A 325 8.61 -3.27 -12.33
N PHE A 326 9.17 -3.55 -11.15
CA PHE A 326 8.95 -2.73 -9.97
C PHE A 326 9.37 -1.27 -10.22
N PHE A 327 10.55 -1.04 -10.79
CA PHE A 327 10.99 0.32 -11.13
C PHE A 327 10.12 1.00 -12.18
N ALA A 328 9.64 0.27 -13.20
CA ALA A 328 8.70 0.82 -14.17
C ALA A 328 7.40 1.28 -13.49
N SER A 329 6.83 0.44 -12.61
CA SER A 329 5.64 0.78 -11.83
C SER A 329 5.89 1.93 -10.85
N TYR A 330 7.08 1.99 -10.23
CA TYR A 330 7.48 3.08 -9.33
C TYR A 330 7.56 4.43 -10.06
N VAL A 331 8.17 4.48 -11.25
CA VAL A 331 8.24 5.70 -12.05
C VAL A 331 6.85 6.14 -12.50
N GLU A 332 5.99 5.20 -12.92
CA GLU A 332 4.61 5.54 -13.27
C GLU A 332 3.82 6.06 -12.07
N TRP A 333 3.99 5.45 -10.90
CA TRP A 333 3.41 5.93 -9.65
C TRP A 333 3.85 7.37 -9.32
N LEU A 334 5.12 7.72 -9.52
CA LEU A 334 5.59 9.11 -9.38
C LEU A 334 4.91 10.06 -10.39
N ARG A 335 4.72 9.63 -11.64
CA ARG A 335 4.02 10.45 -12.65
C ARG A 335 2.56 10.66 -12.28
N GLU A 336 1.87 9.61 -11.83
CA GLU A 336 0.49 9.71 -11.34
C GLU A 336 0.39 10.72 -10.19
N LEU A 337 1.25 10.61 -9.18
CA LEU A 337 1.28 11.54 -8.06
C LEU A 337 1.54 12.99 -8.50
N GLY A 338 2.38 13.20 -9.52
CA GLY A 338 2.70 14.52 -10.08
C GLY A 338 1.62 15.11 -11.01
N ALA A 339 0.61 14.32 -11.40
CA ALA A 339 -0.45 14.73 -12.32
C ALA A 339 -1.76 15.14 -11.63
N ASN A 340 -1.88 14.95 -10.32
CA ASN A 340 -3.06 15.33 -9.53
C ASN A 340 -3.24 16.86 -9.44
N GLU A 341 -4.34 17.32 -8.83
CA GLU A 341 -4.51 18.74 -8.52
C GLU A 341 -3.52 19.21 -7.45
N ARG A 342 -3.44 18.47 -6.33
CA ARG A 342 -2.33 18.58 -5.37
C ARG A 342 -1.25 17.56 -5.74
N ARG A 343 -0.11 18.05 -6.21
CA ARG A 343 0.92 17.28 -6.90
C ARG A 343 2.05 16.92 -5.94
N PHE A 344 2.50 15.67 -5.97
CA PHE A 344 3.79 15.34 -5.40
C PHE A 344 4.87 15.54 -6.45
N THR A 345 5.81 16.46 -6.19
CA THR A 345 6.84 16.86 -7.17
C THR A 345 8.25 16.71 -6.61
N ALA A 346 8.42 16.05 -5.46
CA ALA A 346 9.71 15.94 -4.79
C ALA A 346 10.79 15.24 -5.63
N LEU A 347 10.39 14.26 -6.42
CA LEU A 347 11.26 13.48 -7.31
C LEU A 347 10.78 13.63 -8.74
N ARG A 348 11.69 13.93 -9.67
CA ARG A 348 11.38 14.12 -11.09
C ARG A 348 11.53 12.79 -11.84
N PRO A 349 10.44 12.16 -12.29
CA PRO A 349 10.49 10.83 -12.92
C PRO A 349 11.18 10.84 -14.30
N ASP A 350 11.05 11.94 -15.03
CA ASP A 350 11.54 12.07 -16.41
C ASP A 350 12.83 12.93 -16.51
N GLU A 351 13.47 13.23 -15.38
CA GLU A 351 14.75 13.92 -15.36
C GLU A 351 15.89 12.93 -15.63
N ASP A 352 16.81 13.32 -16.52
CA ASP A 352 17.96 12.51 -16.92
C ASP A 352 19.23 12.94 -16.14
N ASP A 353 19.31 14.20 -15.72
CA ASP A 353 20.42 14.71 -14.93
C ASP A 353 20.24 14.37 -13.44
N PHE A 354 21.07 13.45 -12.93
CA PHE A 354 21.09 13.07 -11.51
C PHE A 354 21.25 14.26 -10.56
N ASN A 355 21.86 15.37 -11.02
CA ASN A 355 22.01 16.59 -10.22
C ASN A 355 20.68 17.33 -9.97
N ALA A 356 19.67 17.12 -10.81
CA ALA A 356 18.41 17.86 -10.81
C ALA A 356 17.17 17.01 -10.46
N MET A 357 17.35 15.72 -10.13
CA MET A 357 16.25 14.79 -9.85
C MET A 357 15.45 15.08 -8.58
N VAL A 358 16.04 15.82 -7.63
CA VAL A 358 15.42 16.15 -6.34
C VAL A 358 14.99 17.62 -6.37
N THR A 359 13.70 17.88 -6.33
CA THR A 359 13.15 19.22 -6.61
C THR A 359 13.58 20.27 -5.59
N ASP A 360 13.60 19.92 -4.31
CA ASP A 360 13.98 20.84 -3.23
C ASP A 360 15.51 20.93 -3.04
N LYS A 361 16.30 20.16 -3.80
CA LYS A 361 17.76 20.18 -3.68
C LYS A 361 18.49 19.79 -4.98
N ILE A 362 19.09 20.79 -5.61
CA ILE A 362 19.95 20.61 -6.78
C ILE A 362 21.41 20.42 -6.33
N ILE A 363 22.14 19.51 -6.97
CA ILE A 363 23.58 19.36 -6.77
C ILE A 363 24.30 20.43 -7.60
N GLU A 364 24.96 21.37 -6.91
CA GLU A 364 25.73 22.42 -7.57
C GLU A 364 26.89 21.84 -8.38
N THR A 365 27.03 22.30 -9.62
CA THR A 365 28.14 21.91 -10.51
C THR A 365 29.03 23.11 -10.80
N GLY A 366 30.30 22.83 -11.08
CA GLY A 366 31.30 23.83 -11.45
C GLY A 366 32.26 23.29 -12.50
N PHE A 367 33.25 24.10 -12.87
CA PHE A 367 34.20 23.75 -13.95
C PHE A 367 34.96 22.44 -13.67
N PHE A 368 35.26 22.14 -12.40
CA PHE A 368 35.99 20.94 -11.98
C PHE A 368 35.13 19.86 -11.30
N ASP A 369 33.95 20.20 -10.79
CA ASP A 369 33.02 19.24 -10.17
C ASP A 369 31.73 19.19 -10.98
N LYS A 370 31.54 18.11 -11.74
CA LYS A 370 30.32 17.86 -12.51
C LYS A 370 29.20 17.25 -11.65
N GLY A 371 29.36 17.25 -10.33
CA GLY A 371 28.38 16.73 -9.38
C GLY A 371 28.25 15.20 -9.47
N LEU A 372 27.01 14.75 -9.63
CA LEU A 372 26.61 13.36 -9.74
C LEU A 372 26.44 12.99 -11.21
N THR A 373 27.46 12.38 -11.81
CA THR A 373 27.41 11.85 -13.18
C THR A 373 27.33 10.33 -13.17
N THR A 374 26.92 9.70 -14.27
CA THR A 374 26.93 8.24 -14.44
C THR A 374 28.28 7.61 -14.07
N LYS A 375 29.39 8.26 -14.42
CA LYS A 375 30.75 7.81 -14.05
C LYS A 375 31.00 7.86 -12.54
N VAL A 376 30.51 8.89 -11.86
CA VAL A 376 30.62 9.02 -10.40
C VAL A 376 29.80 7.92 -9.72
N VAL A 377 28.58 7.66 -10.20
CA VAL A 377 27.74 6.56 -9.71
C VAL A 377 28.43 5.21 -9.92
N GLY A 378 28.92 4.94 -11.13
CA GLY A 378 29.66 3.71 -11.46
C GLY A 378 30.94 3.52 -10.64
N SER A 379 31.63 4.62 -10.30
CA SER A 379 32.82 4.59 -9.43
C SER A 379 32.46 4.19 -8.00
N GLU A 380 31.40 4.76 -7.40
CA GLU A 380 30.94 4.36 -6.08
C GLU A 380 30.40 2.93 -6.05
N LEU A 381 29.67 2.52 -7.10
CA LEU A 381 29.24 1.12 -7.26
C LEU A 381 30.44 0.16 -7.31
N SER A 382 31.53 0.55 -7.96
CA SER A 382 32.77 -0.26 -8.04
C SER A 382 33.43 -0.46 -6.67
N LYS A 383 33.28 0.49 -5.76
CA LYS A 383 33.71 0.36 -4.36
C LYS A 383 32.75 -0.47 -3.52
N ALA A 384 31.46 -0.48 -3.88
CA ALA A 384 30.40 -1.12 -3.12
C ALA A 384 30.23 -2.63 -3.41
N VAL A 385 30.60 -3.09 -4.61
CA VAL A 385 30.51 -4.51 -4.98
C VAL A 385 31.57 -5.37 -4.26
N PRO A 386 31.26 -6.63 -3.91
CA PRO A 386 32.21 -7.53 -3.23
C PRO A 386 33.53 -7.68 -3.98
N ALA A 387 34.65 -7.86 -3.25
CA ALA A 387 35.98 -8.04 -3.84
C ALA A 387 36.06 -9.25 -4.80
N VAL A 388 35.35 -10.33 -4.47
CA VAL A 388 35.23 -11.55 -5.27
C VAL A 388 33.75 -11.88 -5.38
N ALA A 389 33.20 -11.89 -6.59
CA ALA A 389 31.86 -12.39 -6.84
C ALA A 389 31.92 -13.93 -6.96
N PRO A 390 31.01 -14.68 -6.33
CA PRO A 390 30.85 -16.11 -6.53
C PRO A 390 30.75 -16.48 -8.01
N ALA A 391 31.35 -17.62 -8.38
CA ALA A 391 31.43 -18.03 -9.77
C ALA A 391 30.06 -18.28 -10.40
N ASN A 392 29.10 -18.81 -9.62
CA ASN A 392 27.75 -19.18 -10.04
C ASN A 392 26.72 -18.77 -8.98
N PRO A 393 26.34 -17.48 -8.90
CA PRO A 393 25.33 -17.04 -7.95
C PRO A 393 23.94 -17.53 -8.32
N THR A 394 23.10 -17.79 -7.32
CA THR A 394 21.66 -17.91 -7.50
C THR A 394 21.04 -16.57 -7.94
N GLU A 395 19.80 -16.61 -8.43
CA GLU A 395 19.08 -15.39 -8.79
C GLU A 395 18.92 -14.44 -7.59
N GLU A 396 18.60 -14.99 -6.42
CA GLU A 396 18.41 -14.23 -5.17
C GLU A 396 19.71 -13.59 -4.69
N GLU A 397 20.82 -14.32 -4.71
CA GLU A 397 22.13 -13.78 -4.31
C GLU A 397 22.53 -12.61 -5.22
N SER A 398 22.34 -12.77 -6.52
CA SER A 398 22.62 -11.73 -7.51
C SER A 398 21.75 -10.49 -7.28
N LEU A 399 20.44 -10.66 -7.03
CA LEU A 399 19.54 -9.56 -6.69
C LEU A 399 20.02 -8.84 -5.42
N ARG A 400 20.32 -9.59 -4.35
CA ARG A 400 20.80 -9.03 -3.07
C ARG A 400 22.09 -8.24 -3.24
N TRP A 401 23.02 -8.70 -4.08
CA TRP A 401 24.26 -7.95 -4.32
C TRP A 401 24.05 -6.67 -5.09
N VAL A 402 23.22 -6.69 -6.15
CA VAL A 402 22.90 -5.47 -6.90
C VAL A 402 22.24 -4.47 -5.94
N VAL A 403 21.20 -4.88 -5.21
CA VAL A 403 20.51 -4.01 -4.25
C VAL A 403 21.47 -3.51 -3.16
N SER A 404 22.33 -4.35 -2.60
CA SER A 404 23.31 -3.94 -1.58
C SER A 404 24.38 -2.99 -2.12
N ALA A 405 24.84 -3.20 -3.36
CA ALA A 405 25.83 -2.32 -3.98
C ALA A 405 25.23 -0.93 -4.21
N PHE A 406 24.00 -0.85 -4.72
CA PHE A 406 23.28 0.42 -4.86
C PHE A 406 22.98 1.07 -3.53
N ASP A 407 22.52 0.30 -2.54
CA ASP A 407 22.24 0.80 -1.19
C ASP A 407 23.48 1.51 -0.60
N LYS A 408 24.64 0.86 -0.63
CA LYS A 408 25.91 1.43 -0.16
C LYS A 408 26.36 2.63 -0.99
N ALA A 409 26.40 2.49 -2.32
CA ALA A 409 26.88 3.56 -3.20
C ALA A 409 26.00 4.81 -3.09
N THR A 410 24.67 4.66 -3.17
CA THR A 410 23.74 5.79 -3.06
C THR A 410 23.71 6.43 -1.68
N THR A 411 24.01 5.67 -0.60
CA THR A 411 24.20 6.26 0.74
C THR A 411 25.37 7.23 0.74
N GLU A 412 26.52 6.82 0.21
CA GLU A 412 27.71 7.67 0.17
C GLU A 412 27.51 8.86 -0.77
N LEU A 413 26.84 8.66 -1.91
CA LEU A 413 26.50 9.75 -2.85
C LEU A 413 25.52 10.75 -2.24
N LEU A 414 24.51 10.28 -1.50
CA LEU A 414 23.58 11.16 -0.80
C LEU A 414 24.31 12.00 0.25
N LYS A 415 25.28 11.41 0.96
CA LYS A 415 26.09 12.09 1.98
C LYS A 415 27.10 13.07 1.38
N THR A 416 27.80 12.70 0.30
CA THR A 416 28.94 13.46 -0.23
C THR A 416 28.59 14.42 -1.35
N LYS A 417 27.64 14.05 -2.21
CA LYS A 417 27.22 14.85 -3.38
C LYS A 417 25.98 15.67 -3.07
N LEU A 418 24.86 15.04 -2.73
CA LEU A 418 23.62 15.77 -2.44
C LEU A 418 23.63 16.45 -1.07
N LYS A 419 24.34 15.87 -0.08
CA LYS A 419 24.41 16.31 1.32
C LYS A 419 23.01 16.54 1.89
N TYR A 420 22.05 15.68 1.57
CA TYR A 420 20.65 15.90 1.94
C TYR A 420 20.49 15.77 3.46
N ALA A 421 19.96 16.82 4.09
CA ALA A 421 19.64 16.87 5.52
C ALA A 421 18.15 16.60 5.67
#